data_AF-A0A3B4T738-F1
#
_entry.id   AF-A0A3B4T738-F1
#
_cell.length_a   1.000
_cell.length_b   1.000
_cell.length_c   1.000
_cell.angle_alpha   90.00
_cell.angle_beta   90.00
_cell.angle_gamma   90.00
#
_symmetry.space_group_name_H-M   'P 1'
#
loop_
_entity.id
_entity.type
_entity.pdbx_description
1 polymer ?
#
loop_
_entity_poly.entity_id
_entity_poly.type
_entity_poly.pdbx_seq_one_letter_code
_entity_poly.pdbx_strand_id
1 'polypeptide(L)'
;QARQTKTKEEIRADILLRSQTVFSDVQDDFCNVKKILSRFEEWRKSYSDSYHSAYISLCLPKLLNPIIRHQLLAWNPLKDASGDFENLPWFTAVETFCHGHGHEELEHTDRRTLSNVIEKTVLPKITAFVELVWDPMSHQQSVCLSDVCHRLKEDYSIFEGEQSKPVKAFIEAVVRRLRSCVDEDVFIPLYPKKFLEDRSSPQSCFREQQLWTAIKLLGNMGKWDLLLPETVLMELMLDKLLNRYLMTTLCSQTQFNNTVLTCKKIADSLPLSLFKGGNICLPQLRNFENHLVQKVHTLCKQQSAVVEVMQVLSRVRCNDSIMAIAEKYHYEDVIYSHQLLNQETV
;
A
#
# COMPACT_ATOMS: atom_id res chain seq x y z
N GLN A 1 18.21 -9.95 20.21
CA GLN A 1 17.38 -8.86 19.65
C GLN A 1 17.55 -7.54 20.41
N ALA A 2 17.24 -7.44 21.72
CA ALA A 2 17.36 -6.16 22.47
C ALA A 2 18.73 -5.46 22.39
N ARG A 3 19.85 -6.22 22.50
CA ARG A 3 21.21 -5.67 22.37
C ARG A 3 21.51 -5.15 20.95
N GLN A 4 20.97 -5.80 19.91
CA GLN A 4 21.12 -5.36 18.52
C GLN A 4 20.27 -4.13 18.21
N THR A 5 19.06 -4.02 18.79
CA THR A 5 18.21 -2.83 18.67
C THR A 5 18.87 -1.63 19.33
N LYS A 6 19.41 -1.81 20.54
CA LYS A 6 20.14 -0.75 21.27
C LYS A 6 21.33 -0.20 20.49
N THR A 7 22.13 -1.08 19.87
CA THR A 7 23.26 -0.65 19.02
C THR A 7 22.82 0.06 17.73
N LYS A 8 21.69 -0.33 17.12
CA LYS A 8 21.16 0.37 15.93
C LYS A 8 20.66 1.78 16.26
N GLU A 9 20.03 1.96 17.42
CA GLU A 9 19.57 3.27 17.89
C GLU A 9 20.74 4.19 18.24
N GLU A 10 21.78 3.66 18.88
CA GLU A 10 23.03 4.38 19.18
C GLU A 10 23.73 4.85 17.88
N ILE A 11 23.87 3.97 16.88
CA ILE A 11 24.44 4.32 15.57
C ILE A 11 23.59 5.40 14.88
N ARG A 12 22.26 5.28 14.92
CA ARG A 12 21.37 6.28 14.33
C ARG A 12 21.55 7.64 15.02
N ALA A 13 21.65 7.67 16.34
CA ALA A 13 21.87 8.89 17.10
C ALA A 13 23.22 9.54 16.74
N ASP A 14 24.30 8.75 16.62
CA ASP A 14 25.61 9.23 16.17
C ASP A 14 25.55 9.85 14.77
N ILE A 15 24.92 9.17 13.81
CA ILE A 15 24.75 9.70 12.44
C ILE A 15 24.01 11.04 12.46
N LEU A 16 22.93 11.14 13.25
CA LEU A 16 22.15 12.38 13.35
C LEU A 16 22.97 13.50 14.01
N LEU A 17 23.73 13.20 15.06
CA LEU A 17 24.61 14.17 15.71
C LEU A 17 25.67 14.69 14.73
N ARG A 18 26.36 13.80 14.04
CA ARG A 18 27.38 14.16 13.04
C ARG A 18 26.80 14.89 11.84
N SER A 19 25.54 14.64 11.50
CA SER A 19 24.88 15.36 10.40
C SER A 19 24.77 16.87 10.68
N GLN A 20 24.73 17.30 11.94
CA GLN A 20 24.58 18.72 12.30
C GLN A 20 25.77 19.58 11.85
N THR A 21 26.95 18.99 11.66
CA THR A 21 28.16 19.73 11.26
C THR A 21 28.32 19.83 9.73
N VAL A 22 27.48 19.14 8.94
CA VAL A 22 27.61 19.04 7.47
C VAL A 22 27.59 20.41 6.76
N PHE A 23 26.85 21.38 7.30
CA PHE A 23 26.75 22.74 6.75
C PHE A 23 27.33 23.81 7.68
N SER A 24 28.17 23.41 8.65
CA SER A 24 28.69 24.34 9.67
C SER A 24 29.63 25.43 9.13
N ASP A 25 30.25 25.18 7.98
CA ASP A 25 31.14 26.09 7.25
C ASP A 25 30.44 26.81 6.08
N VAL A 26 29.14 26.57 5.87
CA VAL A 26 28.35 27.14 4.79
C VAL A 26 27.51 28.30 5.32
N GLN A 27 27.54 29.44 4.63
CA GLN A 27 26.68 30.57 4.98
C GLN A 27 25.21 30.19 4.77
N ASP A 28 24.33 30.66 5.66
CA ASP A 28 22.90 30.34 5.64
C ASP A 28 22.23 30.56 4.28
N ASP A 29 22.67 31.58 3.53
CA ASP A 29 22.13 31.92 2.20
C ASP A 29 22.30 30.78 1.18
N PHE A 30 23.16 29.79 1.45
CA PHE A 30 23.43 28.64 0.59
C PHE A 30 23.01 27.28 1.18
N CYS A 31 22.58 27.21 2.45
CA CYS A 31 22.14 25.96 3.08
C CYS A 31 20.72 26.05 3.69
N ASN A 32 20.11 27.24 3.75
CA ASN A 32 18.75 27.43 4.22
C ASN A 32 17.78 27.54 3.03
N VAL A 33 16.87 26.56 2.89
CA VAL A 33 15.91 26.49 1.77
C VAL A 33 15.08 27.77 1.63
N LYS A 34 14.62 28.37 2.73
CA LYS A 34 13.83 29.60 2.70
C LYS A 34 14.65 30.78 2.19
N LYS A 35 15.90 30.94 2.64
CA LYS A 35 16.78 32.03 2.18
C LYS A 35 17.13 31.87 0.70
N ILE A 36 17.48 30.65 0.27
CA ILE A 36 17.73 30.35 -1.15
C ILE A 36 16.52 30.74 -2.01
N LEU A 37 15.33 30.27 -1.64
CA LEU A 37 14.11 30.55 -2.39
C LEU A 37 13.75 32.03 -2.42
N SER A 38 14.02 32.79 -1.35
CA SER A 38 13.79 34.25 -1.35
C SER A 38 14.61 34.99 -2.40
N ARG A 39 15.83 34.54 -2.71
CA ARG A 39 16.66 35.12 -3.79
C ARG A 39 16.08 34.81 -5.17
N PHE A 40 15.57 33.60 -5.37
CA PHE A 40 14.90 33.23 -6.61
C PHE A 40 13.54 33.92 -6.77
N GLU A 41 12.85 34.17 -5.66
CA GLU A 41 11.61 34.94 -5.66
C GLU A 41 11.87 36.41 -6.01
N GLU A 42 12.91 37.02 -5.44
CA GLU A 42 13.37 38.37 -5.80
C GLU A 42 13.72 38.43 -7.29
N TRP A 43 14.48 37.44 -7.79
CA TRP A 43 14.80 37.34 -9.21
C TRP A 43 13.55 37.22 -10.09
N ARG A 44 12.61 36.34 -9.72
CA ARG A 44 11.33 36.17 -10.43
C ARG A 44 10.52 37.48 -10.48
N LYS A 45 10.48 38.23 -9.38
CA LYS A 45 9.74 39.51 -9.28
C LYS A 45 10.42 40.65 -10.05
N SER A 46 11.74 40.78 -9.94
CA SER A 46 12.48 41.90 -10.54
C SER A 46 12.86 41.66 -12.01
N TYR A 47 13.07 40.41 -12.42
CA TYR A 47 13.54 40.07 -13.77
C TYR A 47 12.88 38.77 -14.31
N SER A 48 11.54 38.76 -14.33
CA SER A 48 10.70 37.64 -14.78
C SER A 48 11.20 36.95 -16.06
N ASP A 49 11.41 37.71 -17.15
CA ASP A 49 11.83 37.14 -18.44
C ASP A 49 13.13 36.32 -18.33
N SER A 50 14.10 36.83 -17.56
CA SER A 50 15.38 36.12 -17.36
C SER A 50 15.24 34.89 -16.45
N TYR A 51 14.36 34.95 -15.46
CA TYR A 51 14.07 33.81 -14.57
C TYR A 51 13.42 32.66 -15.36
N HIS A 52 12.39 32.96 -16.16
CA HIS A 52 11.66 31.95 -16.92
C HIS A 52 12.50 31.41 -18.09
N SER A 53 13.23 32.27 -18.81
CA SER A 53 14.13 31.82 -19.88
C SER A 53 15.33 30.99 -19.37
N ALA A 54 15.73 31.14 -18.11
CA ALA A 54 16.73 30.30 -17.46
C ALA A 54 16.15 28.99 -16.88
N TYR A 55 14.84 28.74 -17.03
CA TYR A 55 14.15 27.54 -16.55
C TYR A 55 14.36 27.24 -15.06
N ILE A 56 14.40 28.28 -14.21
CA ILE A 56 14.78 28.14 -12.81
C ILE A 56 13.92 27.14 -12.04
N SER A 57 12.60 27.13 -12.24
CA SER A 57 11.68 26.19 -11.58
C SER A 57 12.04 24.73 -11.84
N LEU A 58 12.61 24.41 -13.01
CA LEU A 58 13.07 23.05 -13.36
C LEU A 58 14.41 22.70 -12.69
N CYS A 59 15.21 23.70 -12.34
CA CYS A 59 16.51 23.57 -11.69
C CYS A 59 16.40 23.50 -10.16
N LEU A 60 15.42 24.18 -9.56
CA LEU A 60 15.21 24.23 -8.11
C LEU A 60 15.19 22.85 -7.42
N PRO A 61 14.48 21.83 -7.93
CA PRO A 61 14.52 20.50 -7.33
C PRO A 61 15.93 19.91 -7.23
N LYS A 62 16.80 20.15 -8.21
CA LYS A 62 18.18 19.66 -8.18
C LYS A 62 19.03 20.44 -7.19
N LEU A 63 18.84 21.76 -7.14
CA LEU A 63 19.56 22.66 -6.25
C LEU A 63 19.24 22.37 -4.77
N LEU A 64 17.95 22.19 -4.45
CA LEU A 64 17.49 21.99 -3.07
C LEU A 64 17.72 20.56 -2.57
N ASN A 65 17.89 19.59 -3.48
CA ASN A 65 18.02 18.17 -3.16
C ASN A 65 19.01 17.86 -2.01
N PRO A 66 20.30 18.28 -2.03
CA PRO A 66 21.23 17.96 -0.95
C PRO A 66 20.79 18.46 0.43
N ILE A 67 20.18 19.65 0.49
CA ILE A 67 19.71 20.27 1.74
C ILE A 67 18.48 19.53 2.25
N ILE A 68 17.52 19.24 1.35
CA ILE A 68 16.29 18.53 1.72
C ILE A 68 16.61 17.09 2.15
N ARG A 69 17.52 16.39 1.46
CA ARG A 69 17.96 15.05 1.86
C ARG A 69 18.58 15.03 3.26
N HIS A 70 19.35 16.07 3.58
CA HIS A 70 19.91 16.24 4.92
C HIS A 70 18.81 16.40 5.98
N GLN A 71 17.82 17.26 5.73
CA GLN A 71 16.68 17.42 6.66
C GLN A 71 15.82 16.16 6.78
N LEU A 72 15.72 15.37 5.70
CA LEU A 72 14.99 14.12 5.70
C LEU A 72 15.71 12.98 6.44
N LEU A 73 16.96 13.12 6.88
CA LEU A 73 17.74 12.01 7.47
C LEU A 73 16.99 11.29 8.61
N ALA A 74 16.36 12.06 9.50
CA ALA A 74 15.62 11.52 10.64
C ALA A 74 14.24 10.94 10.26
N TRP A 75 13.66 11.36 9.14
CA TRP A 75 12.34 10.94 8.69
C TRP A 75 12.32 9.48 8.25
N ASN A 76 11.26 8.75 8.63
CA ASN A 76 11.07 7.34 8.31
C ASN A 76 9.60 7.11 7.88
N PRO A 77 9.34 6.74 6.60
CA PRO A 77 7.99 6.54 6.09
C PRO A 77 7.30 5.25 6.60
N LEU A 78 8.00 4.42 7.38
CA LEU A 78 7.47 3.17 7.94
C LEU A 78 6.99 3.32 9.40
N LYS A 79 6.93 4.55 9.92
CA LYS A 79 6.48 4.89 11.28
C LYS A 79 5.30 5.86 11.23
N ASP A 80 4.56 5.95 12.33
CA ASP A 80 3.36 6.78 12.44
C ASP A 80 3.57 8.26 12.07
N ALA A 81 2.52 8.87 11.52
CA ALA A 81 2.45 10.22 10.94
C ALA A 81 2.86 11.38 11.87
N SER A 82 3.07 11.12 13.17
CA SER A 82 3.50 12.12 14.16
C SER A 82 4.83 12.84 13.85
N GLY A 83 5.55 12.44 12.81
CA GLY A 83 6.79 13.05 12.34
C GLY A 83 6.89 13.16 10.82
N ASP A 84 5.78 13.48 10.15
CA ASP A 84 5.71 13.59 8.69
C ASP A 84 6.60 14.68 8.10
N PHE A 85 7.04 14.49 6.85
CA PHE A 85 8.04 15.37 6.21
C PHE A 85 7.52 16.78 5.94
N GLU A 86 6.21 16.93 5.90
CA GLU A 86 5.48 18.20 5.75
C GLU A 86 5.73 19.14 6.93
N ASN A 87 6.12 18.60 8.09
CA ASN A 87 6.50 19.41 9.25
C ASN A 87 7.93 19.96 9.15
N LEU A 88 8.71 19.57 8.14
CA LEU A 88 10.09 20.02 7.98
C LEU A 88 10.14 21.43 7.36
N PRO A 89 11.09 22.29 7.77
CA PRO A 89 11.13 23.69 7.32
C PRO A 89 11.22 23.87 5.80
N TRP A 90 11.81 22.92 5.08
CA TRP A 90 11.88 22.99 3.62
C TRP A 90 10.51 22.93 2.95
N PHE A 91 9.55 22.18 3.52
CA PHE A 91 8.25 21.94 2.90
C PHE A 91 7.47 23.25 2.81
N THR A 92 7.25 23.92 3.95
CA THR A 92 6.58 25.22 4.00
C THR A 92 7.29 26.28 3.14
N ALA A 93 8.62 26.24 3.07
CA ALA A 93 9.38 27.18 2.24
C ALA A 93 9.10 26.97 0.73
N VAL A 94 9.10 25.72 0.26
CA VAL A 94 8.79 25.40 -1.14
C VAL A 94 7.32 25.63 -1.46
N GLU A 95 6.41 25.25 -0.56
CA GLU A 95 4.98 25.50 -0.70
C GLU A 95 4.66 26.99 -0.83
N THR A 96 5.26 27.82 0.04
CA THR A 96 5.12 29.28 -0.02
C THR A 96 5.65 29.82 -1.36
N PHE A 97 6.78 29.31 -1.84
CA PHE A 97 7.35 29.71 -3.13
C PHE A 97 6.44 29.38 -4.33
N CYS A 98 5.71 28.25 -4.26
CA CYS A 98 4.80 27.77 -5.30
C CYS A 98 3.48 28.53 -5.39
N HIS A 99 3.03 29.13 -4.29
CA HIS A 99 1.74 29.83 -4.20
C HIS A 99 1.87 31.35 -4.06
N GLY A 100 3.08 31.84 -3.73
CA GLY A 100 3.35 33.26 -3.54
C GLY A 100 2.71 33.82 -2.27
N HIS A 101 2.70 35.14 -2.16
CA HIS A 101 2.08 35.86 -1.05
C HIS A 101 0.80 36.58 -1.51
N GLY A 102 -0.34 35.87 -1.49
CA GLY A 102 -1.65 36.46 -1.80
C GLY A 102 -2.17 36.12 -3.21
N HIS A 103 -2.47 37.14 -4.02
CA HIS A 103 -3.06 37.01 -5.38
C HIS A 103 -2.00 37.03 -6.51
N GLU A 104 -0.86 36.36 -6.33
CA GLU A 104 0.17 36.30 -7.37
C GLU A 104 -0.21 35.28 -8.47
N GLU A 105 -0.30 35.73 -9.73
CA GLU A 105 -0.44 34.84 -10.88
C GLU A 105 0.90 34.19 -11.23
N LEU A 106 1.19 33.05 -10.59
CA LEU A 106 2.39 32.27 -10.86
C LEU A 106 2.25 31.39 -12.11
N GLU A 107 3.35 31.27 -12.87
CA GLU A 107 3.42 30.31 -13.96
C GLU A 107 3.19 28.88 -13.45
N HIS A 108 2.58 28.06 -14.30
CA HIS A 108 2.29 26.67 -13.98
C HIS A 108 3.54 25.83 -13.66
N THR A 109 4.69 26.18 -14.25
CA THR A 109 6.01 25.57 -13.96
C THR A 109 6.46 25.81 -12.53
N ASP A 110 6.23 27.01 -11.98
CA ASP A 110 6.53 27.36 -10.61
C ASP A 110 5.61 26.64 -9.62
N ARG A 111 4.31 26.58 -9.92
CA ARG A 111 3.31 25.86 -9.09
C ARG A 111 3.64 24.37 -8.92
N ARG A 112 4.26 23.76 -9.94
CA ARG A 112 4.71 22.36 -9.91
C ARG A 112 6.03 22.13 -9.16
N THR A 113 6.69 23.18 -8.66
CA THR A 113 8.00 23.03 -8.00
C THR A 113 7.94 22.10 -6.80
N LEU A 114 6.89 22.17 -5.98
CA LEU A 114 6.71 21.29 -4.83
C LEU A 114 6.63 19.80 -5.24
N SER A 115 5.73 19.46 -6.17
CA SER A 115 5.61 18.09 -6.69
C SER A 115 6.94 17.60 -7.28
N ASN A 116 7.64 18.46 -8.02
CA ASN A 116 8.95 18.12 -8.60
C ASN A 116 10.03 17.90 -7.52
N VAL A 117 10.01 18.65 -6.42
CA VAL A 117 10.92 18.48 -5.29
C VAL A 117 10.64 17.16 -4.57
N ILE A 118 9.36 16.86 -4.30
CA ILE A 118 8.92 15.61 -3.69
C ILE A 118 9.36 14.42 -4.55
N GLU A 119 9.06 14.46 -5.84
CA GLU A 119 9.40 13.39 -6.78
C GLU A 119 10.91 13.14 -6.88
N LYS A 120 11.73 14.20 -6.85
CA LYS A 120 13.19 14.08 -7.02
C LYS A 120 13.95 13.86 -5.71
N THR A 121 13.29 13.98 -4.56
CA THR A 121 13.97 13.98 -3.25
C THR A 121 13.32 13.05 -2.23
N VAL A 122 12.02 13.20 -2.00
CA VAL A 122 11.27 12.41 -1.03
C VAL A 122 11.05 10.99 -1.57
N LEU A 123 10.54 10.87 -2.79
CA LEU A 123 10.23 9.58 -3.39
C LEU A 123 11.45 8.65 -3.50
N PRO A 124 12.65 9.08 -3.92
CA PRO A 124 13.84 8.22 -3.91
C PRO A 124 14.24 7.72 -2.52
N LYS A 125 13.99 8.51 -1.46
CA LYS A 125 14.20 8.05 -0.08
C LYS A 125 13.18 6.96 0.26
N ILE A 126 11.90 7.14 -0.07
CA ILE A 126 10.87 6.11 0.13
C ILE A 126 11.23 4.83 -0.65
N THR A 127 11.68 4.93 -1.90
CA THR A 127 12.17 3.79 -2.68
C THR A 127 13.27 3.03 -1.96
N ALA A 128 14.25 3.72 -1.35
CA ALA A 128 15.28 3.06 -0.56
C ALA A 128 14.72 2.34 0.68
N PHE A 129 13.68 2.86 1.32
CA PHE A 129 12.98 2.15 2.40
C PHE A 129 12.29 0.89 1.89
N VAL A 130 11.62 0.95 0.73
CA VAL A 130 10.99 -0.22 0.08
C VAL A 130 12.02 -1.32 -0.19
N GLU A 131 13.19 -0.96 -0.72
CA GLU A 131 14.21 -1.92 -1.14
C GLU A 131 15.00 -2.51 0.02
N LEU A 132 15.24 -1.74 1.09
CA LEU A 132 16.24 -2.10 2.11
C LEU A 132 15.66 -2.35 3.51
N VAL A 133 14.45 -1.86 3.80
CA VAL A 133 13.96 -1.80 5.19
C VAL A 133 12.55 -2.37 5.34
N TRP A 134 11.66 -2.12 4.38
CA TRP A 134 10.26 -2.50 4.47
C TRP A 134 10.11 -4.03 4.47
N ASP A 135 9.36 -4.50 5.46
CA ASP A 135 8.87 -5.86 5.57
C ASP A 135 7.39 -5.92 5.17
N PRO A 136 7.04 -6.51 4.00
CA PRO A 136 5.65 -6.69 3.59
C PRO A 136 4.79 -7.51 4.57
N MET A 137 5.41 -8.31 5.44
CA MET A 137 4.71 -9.08 6.47
C MET A 137 4.35 -8.24 7.70
N SER A 138 4.92 -7.04 7.83
CA SER A 138 4.61 -6.08 8.87
C SER A 138 3.41 -5.24 8.48
N HIS A 139 2.29 -5.41 9.20
CA HIS A 139 1.07 -4.64 8.97
C HIS A 139 1.31 -3.14 9.18
N GLN A 140 1.93 -2.77 10.31
CA GLN A 140 2.21 -1.37 10.65
C GLN A 140 3.04 -0.68 9.56
N GLN A 141 4.14 -1.30 9.12
CA GLN A 141 4.99 -0.70 8.10
C GLN A 141 4.26 -0.57 6.76
N SER A 142 3.47 -1.58 6.39
CA SER A 142 2.72 -1.57 5.13
C SER A 142 1.65 -0.48 5.12
N VAL A 143 0.95 -0.28 6.25
CA VAL A 143 -0.03 0.80 6.43
C VAL A 143 0.65 2.16 6.37
N CYS A 144 1.66 2.42 7.19
CA CYS A 144 2.35 3.73 7.17
C CYS A 144 2.89 4.07 5.78
N LEU A 145 3.51 3.10 5.11
CA LEU A 145 4.07 3.30 3.79
C LEU A 145 3.00 3.57 2.73
N SER A 146 1.93 2.76 2.70
CA SER A 146 0.83 2.98 1.75
C SER A 146 0.14 4.31 1.99
N ASP A 147 -0.05 4.70 3.25
CA ASP A 147 -0.74 5.94 3.61
C ASP A 147 0.06 7.16 3.14
N VAL A 148 1.39 7.16 3.35
CA VAL A 148 2.26 8.21 2.77
C VAL A 148 2.11 8.26 1.25
N CYS A 149 2.09 7.11 0.57
CA CYS A 149 1.94 7.07 -0.89
C CYS A 149 0.57 7.53 -1.38
N HIS A 150 -0.51 7.22 -0.66
CA HIS A 150 -1.85 7.74 -0.97
C HIS A 150 -1.90 9.26 -0.80
N ARG A 151 -1.32 9.81 0.28
CA ARG A 151 -1.18 11.28 0.42
C ARG A 151 -0.37 11.89 -0.72
N LEU A 152 0.73 11.24 -1.12
CA LEU A 152 1.52 11.69 -2.28
C LEU A 152 0.73 11.69 -3.59
N LYS A 153 -0.21 10.75 -3.73
CA LYS A 153 -1.12 10.70 -4.88
C LYS A 153 -2.15 11.81 -4.83
N GLU A 154 -2.86 11.93 -3.72
CA GLU A 154 -4.05 12.78 -3.56
C GLU A 154 -3.69 14.27 -3.43
N ASP A 155 -2.67 14.59 -2.62
CA ASP A 155 -2.34 15.97 -2.28
C ASP A 155 -1.35 16.61 -3.28
N TYR A 156 -0.55 15.79 -3.98
CA TYR A 156 0.58 16.28 -4.79
C TYR A 156 0.64 15.73 -6.22
N SER A 157 -0.34 14.89 -6.63
CA SER A 157 -0.44 14.28 -7.97
C SER A 157 0.83 13.53 -8.43
N ILE A 158 1.60 12.94 -7.51
CA ILE A 158 2.91 12.32 -7.82
C ILE A 158 2.78 11.10 -8.73
N PHE A 159 1.67 10.37 -8.65
CA PHE A 159 1.43 9.15 -9.42
C PHE A 159 0.49 9.34 -10.61
N GLU A 160 0.09 10.58 -10.93
CA GLU A 160 -0.88 10.86 -11.97
C GLU A 160 -0.22 11.16 -13.33
N GLY A 161 -0.86 10.74 -14.42
CA GLY A 161 -0.40 11.01 -15.78
C GLY A 161 0.82 10.19 -16.20
N GLU A 162 1.70 10.80 -17.01
CA GLU A 162 2.91 10.14 -17.51
C GLU A 162 3.93 9.94 -16.39
N GLN A 163 4.26 8.68 -16.13
CA GLN A 163 5.12 8.30 -15.02
C GLN A 163 6.58 8.72 -15.27
N SER A 164 7.09 9.56 -14.38
CA SER A 164 8.49 9.97 -14.35
C SER A 164 9.42 8.82 -13.94
N LYS A 165 10.73 9.00 -14.17
CA LYS A 165 11.73 7.98 -13.83
C LYS A 165 11.72 7.60 -12.33
N PRO A 166 11.65 8.55 -11.37
CA PRO A 166 11.58 8.21 -9.95
C PRO A 166 10.33 7.40 -9.60
N VAL A 167 9.18 7.72 -10.20
CA VAL A 167 7.92 7.02 -9.94
C VAL A 167 7.95 5.60 -10.52
N LYS A 168 8.43 5.43 -11.75
CA LYS A 168 8.65 4.09 -12.35
C LYS A 168 9.56 3.23 -11.46
N ALA A 169 10.69 3.78 -11.02
CA ALA A 169 11.62 3.07 -10.14
C ALA A 169 10.99 2.68 -8.79
N PHE A 170 10.16 3.56 -8.21
CA PHE A 170 9.42 3.27 -6.98
C PHE A 170 8.41 2.13 -7.18
N ILE A 171 7.56 2.21 -8.22
CA ILE A 171 6.57 1.17 -8.52
C ILE A 171 7.26 -0.18 -8.75
N GLU A 172 8.34 -0.20 -9.54
CA GLU A 172 9.12 -1.41 -9.77
C GLU A 172 9.72 -1.98 -8.47
N ALA A 173 10.20 -1.12 -7.57
CA ALA A 173 10.73 -1.55 -6.28
C ALA A 173 9.67 -2.20 -5.40
N VAL A 174 8.47 -1.62 -5.32
CA VAL A 174 7.34 -2.18 -4.55
C VAL A 174 6.92 -3.53 -5.13
N VAL A 175 6.73 -3.60 -6.44
CA VAL A 175 6.33 -4.84 -7.14
C VAL A 175 7.37 -5.94 -6.92
N ARG A 176 8.65 -5.61 -7.05
CA ARG A 176 9.77 -6.55 -6.82
C ARG A 176 9.79 -7.06 -5.39
N ARG A 177 9.62 -6.15 -4.41
CA ARG A 177 9.63 -6.51 -2.98
C ARG A 177 8.45 -7.40 -2.61
N LEU A 178 7.25 -7.07 -3.06
CA LEU A 178 6.05 -7.90 -2.85
C LEU A 178 6.18 -9.27 -3.51
N ARG A 179 6.68 -9.32 -4.76
CA ARG A 179 6.88 -10.57 -5.50
C ARG A 179 7.88 -11.49 -4.80
N SER A 180 9.04 -10.94 -4.42
CA SER A 180 10.06 -11.68 -3.65
C SER A 180 9.49 -12.19 -2.33
N CYS A 181 8.71 -11.37 -1.60
CA CYS A 181 8.07 -11.82 -0.36
C CYS A 181 7.12 -13.01 -0.58
N VAL A 182 6.30 -13.00 -1.64
CA VAL A 182 5.43 -14.15 -1.97
C VAL A 182 6.24 -15.37 -2.36
N ASP A 183 7.26 -15.21 -3.19
CA ASP A 183 8.01 -16.34 -3.74
C ASP A 183 8.99 -16.96 -2.71
N GLU A 184 9.51 -16.17 -1.77
CA GLU A 184 10.57 -16.57 -0.83
C GLU A 184 10.11 -16.71 0.63
N ASP A 185 9.19 -15.85 1.11
CA ASP A 185 8.82 -15.79 2.53
C ASP A 185 7.50 -16.52 2.85
N VAL A 186 6.62 -16.74 1.85
CA VAL A 186 5.34 -17.43 2.07
C VAL A 186 5.54 -18.95 2.03
N PHE A 187 5.26 -19.59 3.16
CA PHE A 187 5.33 -21.04 3.28
C PHE A 187 4.17 -21.59 4.12
N ILE A 188 3.30 -22.39 3.50
CA ILE A 188 2.26 -23.13 4.23
C ILE A 188 2.52 -24.63 4.07
N PRO A 189 2.92 -25.34 5.14
CA PRO A 189 3.26 -26.75 5.06
C PRO A 189 2.04 -27.64 4.80
N LEU A 190 2.22 -28.64 3.95
CA LEU A 190 1.25 -29.69 3.72
C LEU A 190 1.53 -30.87 4.64
N TYR A 191 0.57 -31.22 5.49
CA TYR A 191 0.67 -32.36 6.40
C TYR A 191 -0.35 -33.44 6.05
N PRO A 192 -0.01 -34.73 6.22
CA PRO A 192 -0.99 -35.82 6.17
C PRO A 192 -2.15 -35.61 7.14
N LYS A 193 -3.36 -36.02 6.75
CA LYS A 193 -4.61 -35.79 7.51
C LYS A 193 -4.52 -36.21 9.00
N LYS A 194 -3.85 -37.33 9.29
CA LYS A 194 -3.63 -37.82 10.66
C LYS A 194 -2.99 -36.81 11.61
N PHE A 195 -2.13 -35.91 11.11
CA PHE A 195 -1.50 -34.86 11.92
C PHE A 195 -2.36 -33.61 12.07
N LEU A 196 -3.51 -33.56 11.41
CA LEU A 196 -4.41 -32.41 11.35
C LEU A 196 -5.74 -32.69 12.05
N GLU A 197 -5.99 -33.94 12.44
CA GLU A 197 -7.19 -34.36 13.17
C GLU A 197 -7.24 -33.69 14.55
N ASP A 198 -6.10 -33.61 15.24
CA ASP A 198 -5.95 -32.87 16.49
C ASP A 198 -5.53 -31.41 16.21
N ARG A 199 -6.39 -30.45 16.56
CA ARG A 199 -6.12 -29.01 16.44
C ARG A 199 -4.99 -28.55 17.36
N SER A 200 -4.83 -29.18 18.51
CA SER A 200 -3.79 -28.84 19.48
C SER A 200 -2.41 -29.38 19.08
N SER A 201 -2.34 -30.18 18.01
CA SER A 201 -1.07 -30.67 17.49
C SER A 201 -0.19 -29.50 17.02
N PRO A 202 1.14 -29.60 17.22
CA PRO A 202 2.08 -28.59 16.73
C PRO A 202 1.96 -28.33 15.23
N GLN A 203 1.70 -29.37 14.44
CA GLN A 203 1.56 -29.31 12.98
C GLN A 203 0.33 -28.50 12.57
N SER A 204 -0.81 -28.75 13.22
CA SER A 204 -2.06 -28.01 12.92
C SER A 204 -1.92 -26.53 13.31
N CYS A 205 -1.40 -26.25 14.51
CA CYS A 205 -1.15 -24.89 14.99
C CYS A 205 -0.16 -24.12 14.10
N PHE A 206 0.96 -24.72 13.72
CA PHE A 206 1.96 -24.08 12.85
C PHE A 206 1.37 -23.76 11.47
N ARG A 207 0.66 -24.71 10.86
CA ARG A 207 -0.01 -24.47 9.57
C ARG A 207 -1.07 -23.37 9.66
N GLU A 208 -1.86 -23.33 10.73
CA GLU A 208 -2.85 -22.28 10.98
C GLU A 208 -2.17 -20.91 11.10
N GLN A 209 -1.06 -20.81 11.82
CA GLN A 209 -0.26 -19.58 11.90
C GLN A 209 0.26 -19.13 10.53
N GLN A 210 0.77 -20.04 9.71
CA GLN A 210 1.24 -19.72 8.37
C GLN A 210 0.10 -19.26 7.45
N LEU A 211 -1.07 -19.90 7.55
CA LEU A 211 -2.26 -19.48 6.82
C LEU A 211 -2.67 -18.05 7.18
N TRP A 212 -2.78 -17.72 8.47
CA TRP A 212 -3.12 -16.37 8.91
C TRP A 212 -2.06 -15.33 8.53
N THR A 213 -0.80 -15.75 8.51
CA THR A 213 0.33 -14.94 8.08
C THR A 213 0.24 -14.60 6.58
N ALA A 214 -0.15 -15.56 5.74
CA ALA A 214 -0.41 -15.33 4.31
C ALA A 214 -1.68 -14.48 4.06
N ILE A 215 -2.75 -14.65 4.85
CA ILE A 215 -3.95 -13.80 4.76
C ILE A 215 -3.64 -12.36 5.16
N LYS A 216 -2.80 -12.15 6.18
CA LYS A 216 -2.31 -10.81 6.56
C LYS A 216 -1.52 -10.17 5.42
N LEU A 217 -0.65 -10.94 4.75
CA LEU A 217 0.08 -10.45 3.56
C LEU A 217 -0.88 -10.05 2.44
N LEU A 218 -1.93 -10.83 2.19
CA LEU A 218 -2.98 -10.50 1.21
C LEU A 218 -3.62 -9.14 1.54
N GLY A 219 -3.99 -8.91 2.80
CA GLY A 219 -4.53 -7.62 3.25
C GLY A 219 -3.53 -6.47 3.13
N ASN A 220 -2.25 -6.70 3.42
CA ASN A 220 -1.19 -5.71 3.24
C ASN A 220 -0.96 -5.37 1.76
N MET A 221 -1.07 -6.34 0.85
CA MET A 221 -1.02 -6.10 -0.61
C MET A 221 -2.19 -5.24 -1.06
N GLY A 222 -3.40 -5.48 -0.54
CA GLY A 222 -4.59 -4.70 -0.88
C GLY A 222 -4.46 -3.19 -0.57
N LYS A 223 -3.56 -2.79 0.34
CA LYS A 223 -3.28 -1.37 0.62
C LYS A 223 -2.64 -0.61 -0.54
N TRP A 224 -2.07 -1.34 -1.49
CA TRP A 224 -1.48 -0.81 -2.72
C TRP A 224 -2.48 -0.65 -3.86
N ASP A 225 -3.77 -0.92 -3.60
CA ASP A 225 -4.86 -0.56 -4.49
C ASP A 225 -4.76 0.92 -4.90
N LEU A 226 -5.12 1.23 -6.14
CA LEU A 226 -5.03 2.58 -6.74
C LEU A 226 -3.62 3.19 -6.84
N LEU A 227 -2.58 2.53 -6.31
CA LEU A 227 -1.16 2.93 -6.44
C LEU A 227 -0.40 2.07 -7.45
N LEU A 228 -0.69 0.76 -7.48
CA LEU A 228 -0.11 -0.18 -8.43
C LEU A 228 -1.05 -0.42 -9.62
N PRO A 229 -0.51 -0.81 -10.80
CA PRO A 229 -1.35 -1.29 -11.89
C PRO A 229 -2.20 -2.49 -11.45
N GLU A 230 -3.50 -2.44 -11.73
CA GLU A 230 -4.48 -3.45 -11.30
C GLU A 230 -4.06 -4.87 -11.71
N THR A 231 -3.56 -5.04 -12.94
CA THR A 231 -3.08 -6.32 -13.46
C THR A 231 -1.96 -6.93 -12.62
N VAL A 232 -1.03 -6.11 -12.13
CA VAL A 232 0.08 -6.54 -11.28
C VAL A 232 -0.42 -6.90 -9.89
N LEU A 233 -1.34 -6.11 -9.34
CA LEU A 233 -1.93 -6.37 -8.04
C LEU A 233 -2.74 -7.68 -8.04
N MET A 234 -3.52 -7.93 -9.09
CA MET A 234 -4.25 -9.18 -9.30
C MET A 234 -3.31 -10.38 -9.44
N GLU A 235 -2.23 -10.26 -10.21
CA GLU A 235 -1.24 -11.33 -10.36
C GLU A 235 -0.63 -11.72 -9.01
N LEU A 236 -0.24 -10.72 -8.19
CA LEU A 236 0.37 -10.97 -6.88
C LEU A 236 -0.63 -11.56 -5.89
N MET A 237 -1.80 -10.93 -5.75
CA MET A 237 -2.79 -11.28 -4.74
C MET A 237 -3.56 -12.56 -5.08
N LEU A 238 -4.07 -12.66 -6.31
CA LEU A 238 -4.99 -13.71 -6.69
C LEU A 238 -4.26 -14.93 -7.24
N ASP A 239 -3.33 -14.74 -8.18
CA ASP A 239 -2.64 -15.85 -8.82
C ASP A 239 -1.54 -16.42 -7.92
N LYS A 240 -0.60 -15.56 -7.51
CA LYS A 240 0.60 -16.00 -6.78
C LYS A 240 0.35 -16.31 -5.31
N LEU A 241 -0.57 -15.62 -4.64
CA LEU A 241 -0.82 -15.84 -3.20
C LEU A 241 -2.07 -16.67 -2.93
N LEU A 242 -3.25 -16.21 -3.37
CA LEU A 242 -4.53 -16.90 -3.12
C LEU A 242 -4.55 -18.28 -3.77
N ASN A 243 -4.42 -18.35 -5.10
CA ASN A 243 -4.57 -19.60 -5.84
C ASN A 243 -3.45 -20.61 -5.54
N ARG A 244 -2.20 -20.13 -5.41
CA ARG A 244 -1.05 -21.01 -5.18
C ARG A 244 -0.92 -21.53 -3.75
N TYR A 245 -1.21 -20.72 -2.73
CA TYR A 245 -0.96 -21.09 -1.32
C TYR A 245 -2.24 -21.23 -0.49
N LEU A 246 -3.13 -20.23 -0.53
CA LEU A 246 -4.32 -20.21 0.32
C LEU A 246 -5.35 -21.26 -0.11
N MET A 247 -5.64 -21.37 -1.41
CA MET A 247 -6.63 -22.31 -1.94
C MET A 247 -6.26 -23.77 -1.68
N THR A 248 -4.99 -24.14 -1.87
CA THR A 248 -4.50 -25.49 -1.53
C THR A 248 -4.76 -25.83 -0.08
N THR A 249 -4.56 -24.86 0.82
CA THR A 249 -4.81 -25.04 2.25
C THR A 249 -6.29 -25.19 2.53
N LEU A 250 -7.14 -24.30 2.00
CA LEU A 250 -8.60 -24.34 2.16
C LEU A 250 -9.22 -25.66 1.67
N CYS A 251 -8.80 -26.15 0.50
CA CYS A 251 -9.29 -27.40 -0.06
C CYS A 251 -8.87 -28.63 0.75
N SER A 252 -7.77 -28.55 1.50
CA SER A 252 -7.28 -29.64 2.36
C SER A 252 -7.91 -29.66 3.76
N GLN A 253 -8.65 -28.62 4.16
CA GLN A 253 -9.28 -28.54 5.47
C GLN A 253 -10.53 -29.42 5.56
N THR A 254 -10.55 -30.31 6.55
CA THR A 254 -11.64 -31.26 6.78
C THR A 254 -12.70 -30.77 7.78
N GLN A 255 -12.41 -29.75 8.59
CA GLN A 255 -13.32 -29.25 9.63
C GLN A 255 -14.01 -27.94 9.24
N PHE A 256 -15.30 -27.84 9.57
CA PHE A 256 -16.25 -26.92 8.92
C PHE A 256 -16.29 -25.49 9.48
N ASN A 257 -16.15 -25.29 10.81
CA ASN A 257 -16.51 -24.02 11.44
C ASN A 257 -15.47 -22.89 11.26
N ASN A 258 -14.17 -23.19 11.13
CA ASN A 258 -13.14 -22.16 10.94
C ASN A 258 -12.98 -21.74 9.46
N THR A 259 -13.48 -22.55 8.52
CA THR A 259 -13.30 -22.29 7.09
C THR A 259 -14.11 -21.08 6.62
N VAL A 260 -15.34 -20.87 7.13
CA VAL A 260 -16.17 -19.71 6.76
C VAL A 260 -15.51 -18.40 7.21
N LEU A 261 -15.02 -18.34 8.45
CA LEU A 261 -14.26 -17.18 8.95
C LEU A 261 -13.01 -16.90 8.11
N THR A 262 -12.27 -17.95 7.75
CA THR A 262 -11.08 -17.83 6.89
C THR A 262 -11.45 -17.26 5.51
N CYS A 263 -12.51 -17.78 4.89
CA CYS A 263 -13.00 -17.28 3.60
C CYS A 263 -13.46 -15.82 3.69
N LYS A 264 -14.17 -15.46 4.77
CA LYS A 264 -14.56 -14.07 5.03
C LYS A 264 -13.35 -13.16 5.12
N LYS A 265 -12.32 -13.55 5.88
CA LYS A 265 -11.09 -12.76 6.00
C LYS A 265 -10.32 -12.63 4.69
N ILE A 266 -10.33 -13.64 3.83
CA ILE A 266 -9.78 -13.56 2.49
C ILE A 266 -10.56 -12.53 1.66
N ALA A 267 -11.88 -12.64 1.59
CA ALA A 267 -12.73 -11.72 0.83
C ALA A 267 -12.65 -10.27 1.33
N ASP A 268 -12.62 -10.07 2.65
CA ASP A 268 -12.45 -8.76 3.29
C ASP A 268 -11.11 -8.10 2.94
N SER A 269 -10.08 -8.91 2.67
CA SER A 269 -8.73 -8.43 2.32
C SER A 269 -8.60 -7.98 0.86
N LEU A 270 -9.58 -8.28 0.00
CA LEU A 270 -9.56 -7.91 -1.41
C LEU A 270 -10.09 -6.47 -1.60
N PRO A 271 -9.36 -5.58 -2.29
CA PRO A 271 -9.85 -4.24 -2.61
C PRO A 271 -11.17 -4.28 -3.38
N LEU A 272 -12.08 -3.35 -3.06
CA LEU A 272 -13.38 -3.24 -3.74
C LEU A 272 -13.24 -2.76 -5.20
N SER A 273 -12.17 -2.03 -5.50
CA SER A 273 -11.83 -1.54 -6.84
C SER A 273 -11.73 -2.67 -7.88
N LEU A 274 -11.21 -3.85 -7.49
CA LEU A 274 -11.07 -5.03 -8.34
C LEU A 274 -12.40 -5.55 -8.90
N PHE A 275 -13.51 -5.13 -8.29
CA PHE A 275 -14.84 -5.57 -8.64
C PHE A 275 -15.69 -4.46 -9.29
N LYS A 276 -15.09 -3.30 -9.61
CA LYS A 276 -15.80 -2.20 -10.29
C LYS A 276 -16.14 -2.61 -11.73
N GLY A 277 -17.39 -2.43 -12.13
CA GLY A 277 -17.85 -2.62 -13.51
C GLY A 277 -18.19 -4.06 -13.93
N GLY A 278 -18.11 -5.04 -13.03
CA GLY A 278 -18.45 -6.44 -13.31
C GLY A 278 -19.51 -7.01 -12.36
N ASN A 279 -20.59 -7.55 -12.92
CA ASN A 279 -21.52 -8.44 -12.19
C ASN A 279 -21.04 -9.90 -12.18
N ILE A 280 -19.88 -10.17 -12.80
CA ILE A 280 -19.34 -11.50 -13.04
C ILE A 280 -18.08 -11.66 -12.19
N CYS A 281 -18.00 -12.81 -11.51
CA CYS A 281 -16.88 -13.23 -10.69
C CYS A 281 -15.57 -13.23 -11.51
N LEU A 282 -14.49 -12.67 -10.97
CA LEU A 282 -13.18 -12.64 -11.64
C LEU A 282 -12.70 -14.07 -11.96
N PRO A 283 -12.10 -14.34 -13.15
CA PRO A 283 -11.63 -15.67 -13.51
C PRO A 283 -10.66 -16.28 -12.49
N GLN A 284 -9.79 -15.45 -11.90
CA GLN A 284 -8.83 -15.86 -10.88
C GLN A 284 -9.50 -16.33 -9.57
N LEU A 285 -10.74 -15.90 -9.31
CA LEU A 285 -11.50 -16.28 -8.12
C LEU A 285 -12.35 -17.54 -8.32
N ARG A 286 -12.35 -18.15 -9.51
CA ARG A 286 -13.21 -19.30 -9.83
C ARG A 286 -13.03 -20.48 -8.87
N ASN A 287 -11.80 -20.76 -8.45
CA ASN A 287 -11.52 -21.81 -7.47
C ASN A 287 -12.08 -21.48 -6.08
N PHE A 288 -12.01 -20.21 -5.69
CA PHE A 288 -12.55 -19.73 -4.42
C PHE A 288 -14.09 -19.74 -4.43
N GLU A 289 -14.70 -19.26 -5.52
CA GLU A 289 -16.14 -19.35 -5.76
C GLU A 289 -16.64 -20.80 -5.65
N ASN A 290 -16.02 -21.73 -6.39
CA ASN A 290 -16.38 -23.15 -6.36
C ASN A 290 -16.26 -23.75 -4.94
N HIS A 291 -15.22 -23.38 -4.19
CA HIS A 291 -15.06 -23.81 -2.80
C HIS A 291 -16.21 -23.31 -1.91
N LEU A 292 -16.61 -22.04 -2.04
CA LEU A 292 -17.73 -21.47 -1.29
C LEU A 292 -19.06 -22.15 -1.63
N VAL A 293 -19.32 -22.39 -2.93
CA VAL A 293 -20.54 -23.08 -3.38
C VAL A 293 -20.59 -24.51 -2.82
N GLN A 294 -19.48 -25.25 -2.86
CA GLN A 294 -19.39 -26.58 -2.23
C GLN A 294 -19.64 -26.54 -0.73
N LYS A 295 -19.18 -25.50 -0.03
CA LYS A 295 -19.45 -25.30 1.40
C LYS A 295 -20.94 -25.08 1.65
N VAL A 296 -21.63 -24.27 0.84
CA VAL A 296 -23.08 -24.12 0.93
C VAL A 296 -23.81 -25.45 0.75
N HIS A 297 -23.42 -26.26 -0.24
CA HIS A 297 -24.02 -27.59 -0.44
C HIS A 297 -23.89 -28.48 0.80
N THR A 298 -22.79 -28.36 1.55
CA THR A 298 -22.56 -29.12 2.78
C THR A 298 -23.32 -28.55 3.98
N LEU A 299 -23.50 -27.22 4.02
CA LEU A 299 -24.13 -26.48 5.12
C LEU A 299 -25.62 -26.22 4.93
N CYS A 300 -26.26 -26.75 3.87
CA CYS A 300 -27.61 -26.37 3.46
C CYS A 300 -28.70 -26.44 4.55
N LYS A 301 -28.49 -27.25 5.60
CA LYS A 301 -29.40 -27.39 6.75
C LYS A 301 -29.18 -26.34 7.86
N GLN A 302 -28.12 -25.54 7.78
CA GLN A 302 -27.74 -24.51 8.76
C GLN A 302 -27.89 -23.13 8.12
N GLN A 303 -29.10 -22.57 8.20
CA GLN A 303 -29.44 -21.30 7.55
C GLN A 303 -28.44 -20.19 7.88
N SER A 304 -28.08 -19.96 9.15
CA SER A 304 -27.13 -18.92 9.54
C SER A 304 -25.76 -19.06 8.86
N ALA A 305 -25.22 -20.28 8.79
CA ALA A 305 -23.93 -20.53 8.16
C ALA A 305 -23.99 -20.37 6.62
N VAL A 306 -25.12 -20.71 5.99
CA VAL A 306 -25.33 -20.46 4.56
C VAL A 306 -25.38 -18.96 4.26
N VAL A 307 -26.08 -18.18 5.09
CA VAL A 307 -26.13 -16.71 4.95
C VAL A 307 -24.71 -16.12 5.02
N GLU A 308 -23.87 -16.56 5.96
CA GLU A 308 -22.48 -16.09 6.04
C GLU A 308 -21.69 -16.39 4.77
N VAL A 309 -21.81 -17.58 4.19
CA VAL A 309 -21.12 -17.93 2.94
C VAL A 309 -21.66 -17.13 1.75
N MET A 310 -22.97 -16.87 1.70
CA MET A 310 -23.57 -16.01 0.68
C MET A 310 -23.10 -14.55 0.79
N GLN A 311 -22.87 -14.04 2.02
CA GLN A 311 -22.26 -12.73 2.23
C GLN A 311 -20.81 -12.69 1.69
N VAL A 312 -20.04 -13.78 1.84
CA VAL A 312 -18.70 -13.88 1.26
C VAL A 312 -18.77 -13.85 -0.27
N LEU A 313 -19.67 -14.64 -0.89
CA LEU A 313 -19.88 -14.63 -2.35
C LEU A 313 -20.30 -13.25 -2.86
N SER A 314 -21.13 -12.54 -2.09
CA SER A 314 -21.56 -11.17 -2.37
C SER A 314 -20.37 -10.21 -2.37
N ARG A 315 -19.48 -10.30 -1.37
CA ARG A 315 -18.28 -9.47 -1.24
C ARG A 315 -17.31 -9.59 -2.43
N VAL A 316 -17.28 -10.75 -3.08
CA VAL A 316 -16.47 -11.01 -4.29
C VAL A 316 -17.26 -10.95 -5.60
N ARG A 317 -18.50 -10.44 -5.57
CA ARG A 317 -19.40 -10.25 -6.73
C ARG A 317 -19.70 -11.50 -7.55
N CYS A 318 -19.75 -12.67 -6.93
CA CYS A 318 -20.12 -13.91 -7.62
C CYS A 318 -21.66 -14.08 -7.59
N ASN A 319 -22.37 -13.13 -8.22
CA ASN A 319 -23.82 -12.97 -8.17
C ASN A 319 -24.58 -14.17 -8.76
N ASP A 320 -24.10 -14.73 -9.86
CA ASP A 320 -24.72 -15.90 -10.50
C ASP A 320 -24.77 -17.11 -9.55
N SER A 321 -23.70 -17.32 -8.78
CA SER A 321 -23.64 -18.37 -7.76
C SER A 321 -24.63 -18.11 -6.61
N ILE A 322 -24.82 -16.85 -6.20
CA ILE A 322 -25.81 -16.47 -5.18
C ILE A 322 -27.22 -16.80 -5.66
N MET A 323 -27.56 -16.42 -6.89
CA MET A 323 -28.87 -16.70 -7.49
C MET A 323 -29.14 -18.20 -7.59
N ALA A 324 -28.17 -18.98 -8.09
CA ALA A 324 -28.29 -20.43 -8.21
C ALA A 324 -28.43 -21.13 -6.86
N ILE A 325 -27.75 -20.64 -5.81
CA ILE A 325 -27.89 -21.15 -4.44
C ILE A 325 -29.28 -20.84 -3.88
N ALA A 326 -29.76 -19.60 -4.07
CA ALA A 326 -31.04 -19.16 -3.55
C ALA A 326 -32.19 -19.97 -4.14
N GLU A 327 -32.19 -20.16 -5.47
CA GLU A 327 -33.19 -20.97 -6.18
C GLU A 327 -33.16 -22.45 -5.72
N LYS A 328 -31.95 -23.02 -5.57
CA LYS A 328 -31.79 -24.45 -5.23
C LYS A 328 -32.20 -24.78 -3.79
N TYR A 329 -32.02 -23.85 -2.85
CA TYR A 329 -32.21 -24.10 -1.41
C TYR A 329 -33.29 -23.23 -0.77
N HIS A 330 -34.06 -22.49 -1.57
CA HIS A 330 -35.13 -21.60 -1.13
C HIS A 330 -34.64 -20.48 -0.18
N TYR A 331 -33.55 -19.81 -0.56
CA TYR A 331 -32.99 -18.66 0.17
C TYR A 331 -33.23 -17.31 -0.55
N GLU A 332 -34.31 -17.19 -1.34
CA GLU A 332 -34.64 -15.97 -2.08
C GLU A 332 -34.89 -14.78 -1.14
N ASP A 333 -35.55 -15.02 0.00
CA ASP A 333 -35.80 -13.98 1.02
C ASP A 333 -34.50 -13.46 1.66
N VAL A 334 -33.45 -14.28 1.69
CA VAL A 334 -32.12 -13.91 2.21
C VAL A 334 -31.45 -12.88 1.30
N ILE A 335 -31.65 -12.98 -0.02
CA ILE A 335 -31.09 -12.03 -0.99
C ILE A 335 -31.57 -10.60 -0.67
N TYR A 336 -32.87 -10.44 -0.44
CA TYR A 336 -33.48 -9.15 -0.14
C TYR A 336 -33.14 -8.64 1.26
N SER A 337 -33.28 -9.50 2.28
CA SER A 337 -33.06 -9.11 3.69
C SER A 337 -31.61 -8.71 3.99
N HIS A 338 -30.64 -9.29 3.27
CA HIS A 338 -29.21 -8.98 3.44
C HIS A 338 -28.61 -8.16 2.29
N GLN A 339 -29.43 -7.68 1.34
CA GLN A 339 -29.01 -6.86 0.21
C GLN A 339 -27.81 -7.46 -0.57
N LEU A 340 -27.82 -8.78 -0.78
CA LEU A 340 -26.65 -9.53 -1.28
C LEU A 340 -26.22 -9.16 -2.70
N LEU A 341 -27.08 -8.52 -3.50
CA LEU A 341 -26.80 -8.15 -4.89
C LEU A 341 -26.64 -6.64 -5.09
N ASN A 342 -27.03 -5.82 -4.11
CA ASN A 342 -27.10 -4.36 -4.21
C ASN A 342 -26.02 -3.66 -3.37
N GLN A 343 -24.81 -4.21 -3.31
CA GLN A 343 -23.70 -3.48 -2.72
C GLN A 343 -23.29 -2.36 -3.69
N GLU A 344 -23.83 -1.16 -3.54
CA GLU A 344 -23.37 0.00 -4.30
C GLU A 344 -21.88 0.23 -4.06
N THR A 345 -21.18 0.62 -5.12
CA THR A 345 -19.77 0.99 -5.13
C THR A 345 -19.55 2.20 -4.21
N VAL A 346 -19.06 1.96 -2.99
CA VAL A 346 -18.36 3.00 -2.22
C VAL A 346 -16.92 3.07 -2.72
#